data_AF-A0A9X2QPI3-F1
#
_entry.id   AF-A0A9X2QPI3-F1
#
_cell.length_a   1.000
_cell.length_b   1.000
_cell.length_c   1.000
_cell.angle_alpha   90.00
_cell.angle_beta   90.00
_cell.angle_gamma   90.00
#
_symmetry.space_group_name_H-M   'P 1'
#
loop_
_entity.id
_entity.type
_entity.pdbx_description
1 polymer ?
#
loop_
_entity_poly.entity_id
_entity_poly.type
_entity_poly.pdbx_seq_one_letter_code
_entity_poly.pdbx_strand_id
1 'polypeptide(L)'
;MAFPLPDFTDEGLLPPGDYEVTFEELRASTLVEGPGSGSVWGENWDAEWREYLTRRAETMCNQLWSVGIEEVYLDGSFTEAKAHPNDIDGYFESDAERVATGQLQRELNKIDPKKCWT
;
A
#
# COMPACT_ATOMS: atom_id res chain seq x y z
N MET A 1 7.45 13.50 16.82
CA MET A 1 7.11 12.07 16.88
C MET A 1 7.88 11.40 15.75
N ALA A 2 8.48 10.24 15.97
CA ALA A 2 9.06 9.49 14.86
C ALA A 2 7.88 8.94 14.04
N PHE A 3 7.75 9.35 12.78
CA PHE A 3 6.84 8.68 11.87
C PHE A 3 7.39 7.28 11.58
N PRO A 4 6.53 6.25 11.44
CA PRO A 4 6.99 4.88 11.32
C PRO A 4 7.71 4.61 9.99
N LEU A 5 7.49 5.45 8.98
CA LEU A 5 8.21 5.40 7.71
C LEU A 5 9.32 6.47 7.67
N PRO A 6 10.56 6.08 7.33
CA PRO A 6 11.66 7.03 7.10
C PRO A 6 11.43 7.86 5.83
N ASP A 7 12.20 8.93 5.67
CA ASP A 7 12.25 9.65 4.39
C ASP A 7 13.01 8.83 3.32
N PHE A 8 12.90 9.24 2.06
CA PHE A 8 13.58 8.58 0.95
C PHE A 8 15.11 8.74 1.05
N THR A 9 15.82 7.73 0.55
CA THR A 9 17.24 7.76 0.27
C THR A 9 17.58 8.73 -0.87
N ASP A 10 18.88 8.98 -1.10
CA ASP A 10 19.36 9.77 -2.23
C ASP A 10 19.04 9.13 -3.60
N GLU A 11 18.68 7.85 -3.60
CA GLU A 11 18.21 7.10 -4.76
C GLU A 11 16.68 7.16 -4.95
N GLY A 12 15.95 7.81 -4.05
CA GLY A 12 14.50 7.93 -4.13
C GLY A 12 13.76 6.66 -3.71
N LEU A 13 14.39 5.81 -2.91
CA LEU A 13 13.81 4.59 -2.36
C LEU A 13 13.65 4.71 -0.85
N LEU A 14 12.72 3.98 -0.26
CA LEU A 14 12.79 3.72 1.18
C LEU A 14 14.04 2.89 1.50
N PRO A 15 14.66 3.06 2.68
CA PRO A 15 15.67 2.13 3.15
C PRO A 15 15.10 0.70 3.15
N PRO A 16 15.89 -0.33 2.80
CA PRO A 16 15.37 -1.70 2.71
C PRO A 16 14.78 -2.21 4.03
N GLY A 17 13.61 -2.82 3.96
CA GLY A 17 12.93 -3.45 5.10
C GLY A 17 11.41 -3.44 4.95
N ASP A 18 10.75 -4.19 5.83
CA ASP A 18 9.30 -4.17 5.98
C ASP A 18 8.93 -3.17 7.09
N TYR A 19 7.95 -2.31 6.80
CA TYR A 19 7.52 -1.26 7.70
C TYR A 19 6.05 -1.49 8.06
N GLU A 20 5.82 -2.01 9.26
CA GLU A 20 4.47 -2.17 9.79
C GLU A 20 3.88 -0.79 10.12
N VAL A 21 2.74 -0.47 9.51
CA VAL A 21 2.03 0.80 9.68
C VAL A 21 0.53 0.60 9.65
N THR A 22 -0.19 1.42 10.42
CA THR A 22 -1.63 1.61 10.22
C THR A 22 -1.89 2.47 8.97
N PHE A 23 -3.11 2.42 8.43
CA PHE A 23 -3.49 3.34 7.36
C PHE A 23 -3.48 4.81 7.80
N GLU A 24 -3.71 5.13 9.07
CA GLU A 24 -3.57 6.50 9.57
C GLU A 24 -2.11 6.97 9.48
N GLU A 25 -1.18 6.11 9.90
CA GLU A 25 0.25 6.40 9.81
C GLU A 25 0.77 6.45 8.36
N LEU A 26 0.29 5.56 7.49
CA LEU A 26 0.65 5.58 6.06
C LEU A 26 0.24 6.91 5.42
N ARG A 27 -0.97 7.40 5.71
CA ARG A 27 -1.46 8.69 5.19
C ARG A 27 -0.66 9.88 5.68
N ALA A 28 -0.14 9.81 6.90
CA ALA A 28 0.68 10.86 7.49
C ALA A 28 2.19 10.70 7.17
N SER A 29 2.56 9.77 6.29
CA SER A 29 3.95 9.45 5.97
C SER A 29 4.49 10.18 4.72
N THR A 30 5.81 10.06 4.49
CA THR A 30 6.46 10.52 3.25
C THR A 30 5.84 9.92 1.98
N LEU A 31 5.27 8.70 2.07
CA LEU A 31 4.64 8.04 0.92
C LEU A 31 3.33 8.69 0.49
N VAL A 32 2.70 9.54 1.31
CA VAL A 32 1.43 10.20 0.98
C VAL A 32 1.56 11.71 1.07
N GLU A 33 1.92 12.28 2.22
CA GLU A 33 2.09 13.73 2.38
C GLU A 33 3.29 14.28 1.58
N GLY A 34 4.27 13.41 1.31
CA GLY A 34 5.50 13.74 0.60
C GLY A 34 6.69 13.93 1.53
N PRO A 35 7.88 14.00 0.94
CA PRO A 35 9.12 14.12 1.69
C PRO A 35 9.26 15.50 2.33
N GLY A 36 10.15 15.61 3.32
CA GLY A 36 10.32 16.82 4.11
C GLY A 36 10.68 18.05 3.27
N SER A 37 10.41 19.25 3.82
CA SER A 37 10.76 20.51 3.15
C SER A 37 12.26 20.57 2.85
N GLY A 38 12.59 20.79 1.57
CA GLY A 38 13.97 20.80 1.07
C GLY A 38 14.45 19.47 0.48
N SER A 39 13.63 18.42 0.50
CA SER A 39 13.91 17.19 -0.26
C SER A 39 13.88 17.45 -1.76
N VAL A 40 14.84 16.86 -2.49
CA VAL A 40 14.89 16.91 -3.97
C VAL A 40 13.72 16.19 -4.62
N TRP A 41 13.04 15.31 -3.87
CA TRP A 41 11.91 14.50 -4.32
C TRP A 41 10.55 15.19 -4.12
N GLY A 42 10.51 16.30 -3.39
CA GLY A 42 9.25 16.98 -3.06
C GLY A 42 8.64 17.80 -4.19
N GLU A 43 9.37 18.05 -5.28
CA GLU A 43 8.87 18.85 -6.39
C GLU A 43 7.73 18.12 -7.12
N ASN A 44 6.58 18.79 -7.26
CA ASN A 44 5.36 18.26 -7.90
C ASN A 44 4.76 17.01 -7.23
N TRP A 45 5.05 16.77 -5.94
CA TRP A 45 4.50 15.63 -5.22
C TRP A 45 2.96 15.65 -5.22
N ASP A 46 2.34 14.58 -5.73
CA ASP A 46 0.90 14.52 -5.89
C ASP A 46 0.24 13.83 -4.68
N ALA A 47 0.21 14.55 -3.56
CA ALA A 47 -0.31 14.03 -2.30
C ALA A 47 -1.80 13.63 -2.39
N GLU A 48 -2.61 14.40 -3.14
CA GLU A 48 -4.03 14.09 -3.33
C GLU A 48 -4.22 12.77 -4.08
N TRP A 49 -3.44 12.56 -5.14
CA TRP A 49 -3.47 11.31 -5.88
C TRP A 49 -2.99 10.11 -5.04
N ARG A 50 -1.92 10.28 -4.27
CA ARG A 50 -1.42 9.20 -3.39
C ARG A 50 -2.39 8.86 -2.27
N GLU A 51 -3.08 9.84 -1.70
CA GLU A 51 -4.16 9.60 -0.74
C GLU A 51 -5.31 8.84 -1.40
N TYR A 52 -5.67 9.21 -2.62
CA TYR A 52 -6.70 8.50 -3.38
C TYR A 52 -6.33 7.02 -3.62
N LEU A 53 -5.08 6.72 -3.97
CA LEU A 53 -4.58 5.35 -4.09
C LEU A 53 -4.59 4.63 -2.73
N THR A 54 -4.14 5.30 -1.66
CA THR A 54 -4.10 4.75 -0.30
C THR A 54 -5.49 4.32 0.18
N ARG A 55 -6.52 5.14 -0.03
CA ARG A 55 -7.91 4.78 0.30
C ARG A 55 -8.41 3.56 -0.48
N ARG A 56 -7.97 3.38 -1.72
CA ARG A 56 -8.31 2.18 -2.52
C ARG A 56 -7.60 0.94 -2.00
N ALA A 57 -6.31 1.06 -1.66
CA ALA A 57 -5.55 -0.03 -1.03
C ALA A 57 -6.18 -0.43 0.32
N GLU A 58 -6.59 0.53 1.16
CA GLU A 58 -7.30 0.26 2.41
C GLU A 58 -8.59 -0.53 2.20
N THR A 59 -9.35 -0.24 1.15
CA THR A 59 -10.55 -1.01 0.82
C THR A 59 -10.20 -2.48 0.53
N MET A 60 -9.15 -2.73 -0.25
CA MET A 60 -8.71 -4.09 -0.59
C MET A 60 -8.11 -4.82 0.62
N CYS A 61 -7.29 -4.14 1.43
CA CYS A 61 -6.70 -4.72 2.64
C CYS A 61 -7.77 -5.12 3.64
N ASN A 62 -8.79 -4.27 3.86
CA ASN A 62 -9.93 -4.61 4.71
C ASN A 62 -10.69 -5.86 4.21
N GLN A 63 -10.79 -6.07 2.90
CA GLN A 63 -11.40 -7.28 2.34
C GLN A 63 -10.53 -8.53 2.62
N LEU A 64 -9.22 -8.43 2.41
CA LEU A 64 -8.26 -9.49 2.72
C LEU A 64 -8.30 -9.87 4.21
N TRP A 65 -8.23 -8.88 5.10
CA TRP A 65 -8.34 -9.06 6.55
C TRP A 65 -9.67 -9.71 6.96
N SER A 66 -10.77 -9.34 6.31
CA SER A 66 -12.10 -9.91 6.60
C SER A 66 -12.22 -11.41 6.26
N VAL A 67 -11.33 -11.95 5.43
CA VAL A 67 -11.29 -13.39 5.08
C VAL A 67 -10.10 -14.12 5.72
N GLY A 68 -9.44 -13.50 6.71
CA GLY A 68 -8.38 -14.11 7.49
C GLY A 68 -7.01 -14.15 6.80
N ILE A 69 -6.75 -13.22 5.88
CA ILE A 69 -5.37 -12.87 5.52
C ILE A 69 -4.88 -11.87 6.57
N GLU A 70 -3.66 -12.02 7.08
CA GLU A 70 -3.13 -11.16 8.16
C GLU A 70 -2.08 -10.20 7.60
N GLU A 71 -1.07 -10.76 6.92
CA GLU A 71 0.05 -10.01 6.35
C GLU A 71 -0.25 -9.55 4.92
N VAL A 72 -0.28 -8.23 4.71
CA VAL A 72 -0.46 -7.58 3.40
C VAL A 72 0.62 -6.53 3.23
N TYR A 73 1.37 -6.63 2.14
CA TYR A 73 2.52 -5.79 1.84
C TYR A 73 2.21 -4.92 0.61
N LEU A 74 2.45 -3.61 0.74
CA LEU A 74 2.35 -2.65 -0.36
C LEU A 74 3.75 -2.37 -0.90
N ASP A 75 3.91 -2.37 -2.22
CA ASP A 75 5.20 -2.23 -2.88
C ASP A 75 5.06 -1.53 -4.26
N GLY A 76 6.11 -1.61 -5.08
CA GLY A 76 6.17 -1.09 -6.43
C GLY A 76 6.38 0.42 -6.45
N SER A 77 5.98 1.07 -7.54
CA SER A 77 6.32 2.49 -7.72
C SER A 77 5.64 3.45 -6.72
N PHE A 78 4.69 2.94 -5.92
CA PHE A 78 4.09 3.67 -4.80
C PHE A 78 5.04 3.83 -3.59
N THR A 79 6.00 2.92 -3.39
CA THR A 79 6.98 3.01 -2.29
C THR A 79 8.24 3.79 -2.70
N GLU A 80 8.26 4.34 -3.91
CA GLU A 80 9.36 5.14 -4.46
C GLU A 80 9.02 6.64 -4.47
N ALA A 81 10.06 7.46 -4.62
CA ALA A 81 10.03 8.91 -4.79
C ALA A 81 9.49 9.36 -6.17
N LYS A 82 8.46 8.69 -6.66
CA LYS A 82 7.78 9.01 -7.92
C LYS A 82 6.55 9.84 -7.64
N ALA A 83 6.59 11.16 -7.81
CA ALA A 83 5.51 12.09 -7.44
C ALA A 83 4.07 11.61 -7.73
N HIS A 84 3.83 11.00 -8.89
CA HIS A 84 2.54 10.45 -9.31
C HIS A 84 2.70 8.98 -9.78
N PRO A 85 2.57 7.98 -8.89
CA PRO A 85 2.57 6.56 -9.25
C PRO A 85 1.25 6.21 -9.94
N ASN A 86 1.21 5.20 -10.81
CA ASN A 86 -0.02 4.90 -11.57
C ASN A 86 -1.04 4.11 -10.71
N ASP A 87 -0.52 3.28 -9.82
CA ASP A 87 -1.20 2.28 -9.02
C ASP A 87 -0.35 1.90 -7.79
N ILE A 88 -0.89 0.98 -6.98
CA ILE A 88 -0.20 0.35 -5.85
C ILE A 88 -0.06 -1.13 -6.20
N ASP A 89 1.17 -1.61 -6.17
CA ASP A 89 1.45 -3.04 -6.21
C ASP A 89 1.44 -3.61 -4.79
N GLY A 90 1.24 -4.92 -4.67
CA GLY A 90 1.29 -5.57 -3.37
C GLY A 90 1.15 -7.07 -3.44
N TYR A 91 1.43 -7.70 -2.32
CA TYR A 91 1.29 -9.15 -2.13
C TYR A 91 0.81 -9.43 -0.72
N PHE A 92 0.35 -10.65 -0.48
CA PHE A 92 -0.09 -11.09 0.84
C PHE A 92 0.25 -12.57 1.03
N GLU A 93 0.33 -12.97 2.29
CA GLU A 93 0.60 -14.37 2.64
C GLU A 93 -0.70 -15.16 2.75
N SER A 94 -0.74 -16.35 2.12
CA SER A 94 -1.90 -17.24 2.16
C SER A 94 -1.47 -18.69 2.03
N ASP A 95 -2.30 -19.59 2.56
CA ASP A 95 -2.22 -21.01 2.23
C ASP A 95 -2.38 -21.21 0.71
N ALA A 96 -1.43 -21.92 0.11
CA ALA A 96 -1.40 -22.22 -1.31
C ALA A 96 -2.63 -23.02 -1.78
N GLU A 97 -3.21 -23.88 -0.93
CA GLU A 97 -4.42 -24.65 -1.25
C GLU A 97 -5.63 -23.73 -1.41
N ARG A 98 -5.77 -22.70 -0.56
CA ARG A 98 -6.88 -21.73 -0.66
C ARG A 98 -6.86 -20.98 -1.99
N VAL A 99 -5.66 -20.69 -2.49
CA VAL A 99 -5.45 -20.05 -3.80
C VAL A 99 -5.71 -21.06 -4.92
N ALA A 100 -5.05 -22.23 -4.88
CA ALA A 100 -5.12 -23.24 -5.94
C ALA A 100 -6.54 -23.78 -6.18
N THR A 101 -7.36 -23.86 -5.14
CA THR A 101 -8.76 -24.33 -5.23
C THR A 101 -9.75 -23.21 -5.56
N GLY A 102 -9.29 -21.96 -5.68
CA GLY A 102 -10.12 -20.77 -5.83
C GLY A 102 -11.00 -20.45 -4.62
N GLN A 103 -10.73 -21.05 -3.46
CA GLN A 103 -11.50 -20.80 -2.23
C GLN A 103 -11.36 -19.34 -1.81
N LEU A 104 -10.15 -18.81 -1.77
CA LEU A 104 -9.88 -17.43 -1.36
C LEU A 104 -10.62 -16.43 -2.24
N GLN A 105 -10.53 -16.61 -3.57
CA GLN A 105 -11.26 -15.78 -4.54
C GLN A 105 -12.77 -15.80 -4.30
N ARG A 106 -13.36 -16.97 -4.03
CA ARG A 106 -14.80 -17.08 -3.74
C ARG A 106 -15.18 -16.39 -2.44
N GLU A 107 -14.33 -16.44 -1.42
CA GLU A 107 -14.57 -15.76 -0.13
C GLU A 107 -14.53 -14.25 -0.30
N LEU A 108 -13.51 -13.72 -0.99
CA LEU A 108 -13.39 -12.30 -1.29
C LEU A 108 -14.54 -11.78 -2.15
N ASN A 109 -14.93 -12.50 -3.20
CA ASN A 109 -16.06 -12.12 -4.05
C ASN A 109 -17.44 -12.27 -3.41
N LYS A 110 -17.56 -12.92 -2.23
CA LYS A 110 -18.80 -12.88 -1.44
C LYS A 110 -18.99 -11.54 -0.74
N ILE A 111 -17.88 -10.87 -0.36
CA ILE A 111 -17.91 -9.60 0.36
C ILE A 111 -17.74 -8.39 -0.57
N ASP A 112 -17.06 -8.55 -1.71
CA ASP A 112 -16.95 -7.49 -2.72
C ASP A 112 -18.18 -7.48 -3.66
N PRO A 113 -19.03 -6.44 -3.63
CA PRO A 113 -20.19 -6.33 -4.51
C PRO A 113 -19.83 -6.27 -6.00
N LYS A 114 -18.60 -5.86 -6.35
CA LYS A 114 -18.14 -5.76 -7.74
C LYS A 114 -17.53 -7.05 -8.26
N LYS A 115 -17.22 -8.00 -7.38
CA LYS A 115 -16.56 -9.27 -7.69
C LYS A 115 -15.26 -9.10 -8.48
N CYS A 116 -14.42 -8.16 -8.06
CA CYS A 116 -13.19 -7.81 -8.77
C CYS A 116 -12.04 -8.80 -8.57
N TRP A 117 -12.13 -9.73 -7.61
CA TRP A 117 -11.06 -10.69 -7.34
C TRP A 117 -11.06 -11.81 -8.39
N THR A 118 -9.95 -11.96 -9.12
CA THR A 118 -9.79 -12.90 -10.24
C THR A 118 -8.80 -14.01 -9.97
#